data_AF-A0A7R9U910-F1
#
_entry.id   AF-A0A7R9U910-F1
#
_cell.length_a   1.000
_cell.length_b   1.000
_cell.length_c   1.000
_cell.angle_alpha   90.00
_cell.angle_beta   90.00
_cell.angle_gamma   90.00
#
_symmetry.space_group_name_H-M   'P 1'
#
loop_
_entity.id
_entity.type
_entity.pdbx_description
1 polymer ?
#
loop_
_entity_poly.entity_id
_entity_poly.type
_entity_poly.pdbx_seq_one_letter_code
_entity_poly.pdbx_strand_id
1 'polypeptide(L)'
;QSSLQERIFTVQRFVTAQQLASSDPEEMLRICAQLLQTQEVEGGIRTGDVFALCIGHHCKQQEWDHAYGLLEDMRARGLPVEPYVRRAVVETIHKMTGVPLPAGEDTKLGDEEEDDELDEEIDEDVEEDDADVDPEEYEGKGDDDDE
;
A
#
# COMPACT_ATOMS: atom_id res chain seq x y z
N GLN A 1 -21.37 -3.98 -18.93
CA GLN A 1 -20.12 -3.42 -19.48
C GLN A 1 -19.69 -2.24 -18.61
N SER A 2 -19.47 -2.47 -17.31
CA SER A 2 -19.10 -1.43 -16.32
C SER A 2 -17.78 -1.71 -15.62
N SER A 3 -17.09 -2.78 -16.03
CA SER A 3 -15.93 -3.32 -15.32
C SER A 3 -14.71 -2.40 -15.32
N LEU A 4 -14.55 -1.50 -16.30
CA LEU A 4 -13.39 -0.61 -16.32
C LEU A 4 -13.51 0.53 -15.29
N GLN A 5 -14.68 1.13 -15.16
CA GLN A 5 -14.90 2.22 -14.20
C GLN A 5 -14.79 1.72 -12.77
N GLU A 6 -15.33 0.54 -12.48
CA GLU A 6 -15.22 -0.12 -11.17
C GLU A 6 -13.76 -0.43 -10.81
N ARG A 7 -12.96 -0.86 -11.80
CA ARG A 7 -11.51 -1.09 -11.62
C ARG A 7 -10.75 0.20 -11.36
N ILE A 8 -10.98 1.25 -12.15
CA ILE A 8 -10.35 2.56 -11.95
C ILE A 8 -10.69 3.10 -10.56
N PHE A 9 -11.96 3.01 -10.16
CA PHE A 9 -12.40 3.43 -8.84
C PHE A 9 -11.70 2.66 -7.72
N THR A 10 -11.57 1.33 -7.87
CA THR A 10 -10.85 0.48 -6.91
C THR A 10 -9.39 0.92 -6.78
N VAL A 11 -8.69 1.11 -7.90
CA VAL A 11 -7.29 1.59 -7.95
C VAL A 11 -7.16 2.94 -7.27
N GLN A 12 -8.01 3.92 -7.61
CA GLN A 12 -7.98 5.25 -7.01
C GLN A 12 -8.12 5.19 -5.49
N ARG A 13 -9.08 4.40 -4.98
CA ARG A 13 -9.28 4.26 -3.54
C ARG A 13 -8.06 3.71 -2.81
N PHE A 14 -7.37 2.74 -3.40
CA PHE A 14 -6.16 2.18 -2.80
C PHE A 14 -4.98 3.14 -2.85
N VAL A 15 -4.84 3.91 -3.93
CA VAL A 15 -3.83 4.98 -4.00
C VAL A 15 -4.08 6.03 -2.91
N THR A 16 -5.34 6.43 -2.73
CA THR A 16 -5.72 7.32 -1.61
C THR A 16 -5.37 6.70 -0.26
N ALA A 17 -5.64 5.41 -0.04
CA ALA A 17 -5.26 4.74 1.20
C ALA A 17 -3.74 4.77 1.44
N GLN A 18 -2.92 4.55 0.40
CA GLN A 18 -1.46 4.64 0.51
C GLN A 18 -0.98 6.04 0.92
N GLN A 19 -1.59 7.09 0.36
CA GLN A 19 -1.25 8.48 0.71
C GLN A 19 -1.65 8.84 2.15
N LEU A 20 -2.74 8.25 2.63
CA LEU A 20 -3.22 8.46 4.00
C LEU A 20 -2.41 7.67 5.04
N ALA A 21 -1.58 6.71 4.64
CA ALA A 21 -0.82 5.87 5.57
C ALA A 21 0.08 6.67 6.53
N SER A 22 0.57 7.83 6.11
CA SER A 22 1.40 8.74 6.93
C SER A 22 0.61 9.83 7.65
N SER A 23 -0.53 10.26 7.10
CA SER A 23 -1.28 11.43 7.58
C SER A 23 -2.55 11.08 8.38
N ASP A 24 -3.30 10.06 7.95
CA ASP A 24 -4.51 9.57 8.61
C ASP A 24 -4.60 8.04 8.50
N PRO A 25 -3.95 7.32 9.41
CA PRO A 25 -3.91 5.86 9.36
C PRO A 25 -5.28 5.22 9.66
N GLU A 26 -6.16 5.91 10.40
CA GLU A 26 -7.49 5.40 10.71
C GLU A 26 -8.36 5.36 9.45
N GLU A 27 -8.33 6.43 8.66
CA GLU A 27 -9.05 6.48 7.39
C GLU A 27 -8.45 5.52 6.34
N MET A 28 -7.12 5.38 6.29
CA MET A 28 -6.47 4.34 5.49
C MET A 28 -7.02 2.95 5.84
N LEU A 29 -7.01 2.57 7.13
CA LEU A 29 -7.49 1.25 7.57
C LEU A 29 -8.97 1.06 7.23
N ARG A 30 -9.79 2.11 7.35
CA ARG A 30 -11.21 2.08 6.97
C ARG A 30 -11.39 1.81 5.48
N ILE A 31 -10.61 2.47 4.62
CA ILE A 31 -10.64 2.24 3.17
C ILE A 31 -10.17 0.82 2.85
N CYS A 32 -9.08 0.35 3.46
CA CYS A 32 -8.57 -1.00 3.28
C CYS A 32 -9.61 -2.06 3.69
N ALA A 33 -10.28 -1.88 4.83
CA ALA A 33 -11.34 -2.79 5.27
C ALA A 33 -12.50 -2.87 4.25
N GLN A 34 -12.89 -1.73 3.66
CA GLN A 34 -13.92 -1.71 2.61
C GLN A 34 -13.44 -2.39 1.32
N LEU A 35 -12.18 -2.18 0.92
CA LEU A 35 -11.59 -2.87 -0.23
C LEU A 35 -11.55 -4.39 0.00
N LEU A 36 -11.18 -4.85 1.21
CA LEU A 36 -11.14 -6.27 1.59
C LEU A 36 -12.52 -6.94 1.68
N GLN A 37 -13.61 -6.18 1.83
CA GLN A 37 -14.99 -6.67 1.77
C GLN A 37 -15.49 -6.85 0.33
N THR A 38 -14.87 -6.16 -0.63
CA THR A 38 -15.32 -6.17 -2.02
C THR A 38 -14.71 -7.39 -2.71
N GLN A 39 -15.49 -8.44 -2.97
CA GLN A 39 -15.00 -9.73 -3.51
C GLN A 39 -14.40 -9.63 -4.94
N GLU A 40 -14.50 -8.48 -5.61
CA GLU A 40 -14.10 -8.27 -7.01
C GLU A 40 -12.78 -7.48 -7.16
N VAL A 41 -11.95 -7.40 -6.10
CA VAL A 41 -10.67 -6.65 -6.15
C VAL A 41 -9.77 -7.12 -7.30
N GLU A 42 -9.84 -8.41 -7.67
CA GLU A 42 -9.02 -9.04 -8.72
C GLU A 42 -9.11 -8.39 -10.12
N GLY A 43 -10.05 -7.45 -10.33
CA GLY A 43 -10.08 -6.63 -11.54
C GLY A 43 -9.09 -5.46 -11.58
N GLY A 44 -8.72 -4.89 -10.44
CA GLY A 44 -7.96 -3.63 -10.36
C GLY A 44 -6.74 -3.68 -9.46
N ILE A 45 -6.79 -4.44 -8.35
CA ILE A 45 -5.71 -4.54 -7.36
C ILE A 45 -5.76 -5.94 -6.75
N ARG A 46 -4.63 -6.52 -6.33
CA ARG A 46 -4.69 -7.81 -5.65
C ARG A 46 -5.08 -7.59 -4.20
N THR A 47 -5.95 -8.44 -3.66
CA THR A 47 -6.32 -8.40 -2.25
C THR A 47 -5.09 -8.49 -1.33
N GLY A 48 -4.04 -9.21 -1.77
CA GLY A 48 -2.76 -9.27 -1.06
C GLY A 48 -2.03 -7.93 -0.93
N ASP A 49 -2.15 -7.02 -1.91
CA ASP A 49 -1.53 -5.68 -1.82
C ASP A 49 -2.19 -4.84 -0.71
N VAL A 50 -3.50 -5.02 -0.51
CA VAL A 50 -4.25 -4.37 0.57
C VAL A 50 -3.83 -4.90 1.94
N PHE A 51 -3.61 -6.21 2.06
CA PHE A 51 -3.04 -6.80 3.27
C PHE A 51 -1.62 -6.29 3.54
N ALA A 52 -0.76 -6.26 2.52
CA ALA A 52 0.61 -5.78 2.66
C ALA A 52 0.68 -4.34 3.16
N LEU A 53 -0.19 -3.46 2.66
CA LEU A 53 -0.30 -2.08 3.14
C LEU A 53 -0.66 -2.03 4.64
N CYS A 54 -1.68 -2.78 5.06
CA CYS A 54 -2.12 -2.80 6.46
C CYS A 54 -1.04 -3.39 7.39
N ILE A 55 -0.43 -4.51 6.99
CA ILE A 55 0.64 -5.17 7.76
C ILE A 55 1.83 -4.23 7.89
N GLY A 56 2.24 -3.59 6.79
CA GLY A 56 3.34 -2.61 6.79
C GLY A 56 3.09 -1.46 7.76
N HIS A 57 1.86 -0.93 7.79
CA HIS A 57 1.50 0.12 8.74
C HIS A 57 1.62 -0.34 10.20
N HIS A 58 1.02 -1.47 10.57
CA HIS A 58 1.12 -1.98 11.94
C HIS A 58 2.56 -2.33 12.35
N CYS A 59 3.39 -2.80 11.41
CA CYS A 59 4.81 -3.04 11.68
C CYS A 59 5.56 -1.74 12.00
N LYS A 60 5.30 -0.64 11.26
CA LYS A 60 5.88 0.67 11.55
C LYS A 60 5.47 1.19 12.94
N GLN A 61 4.25 0.91 13.35
CA GLN A 61 3.72 1.28 14.67
C GLN A 61 4.14 0.31 15.80
N GLN A 62 4.94 -0.72 15.49
CA GLN A 62 5.32 -1.80 16.43
C GLN A 62 4.12 -2.56 17.03
N GLU A 63 3.00 -2.57 16.33
CA GLU A 63 1.77 -3.26 16.70
C GLU A 63 1.77 -4.70 16.17
N TRP A 64 2.72 -5.50 16.66
CA TRP A 64 3.01 -6.84 16.14
C TRP A 64 1.82 -7.81 16.23
N ASP A 65 1.01 -7.72 17.28
CA ASP A 65 -0.20 -8.54 17.44
C ASP A 65 -1.23 -8.29 16.33
N HIS A 66 -1.42 -7.01 15.95
CA HIS A 66 -2.34 -6.64 14.87
C HIS A 66 -1.79 -7.07 13.51
N ALA A 67 -0.48 -6.88 13.28
CA ALA A 67 0.19 -7.34 12.07
C ALA A 67 0.08 -8.87 11.91
N TYR A 68 0.24 -9.64 13.00
CA TYR A 68 0.07 -11.09 13.00
C TYR A 68 -1.37 -11.49 12.70
N GLY A 69 -2.37 -10.83 13.31
CA GLY A 69 -3.77 -11.08 13.01
C GLY A 69 -4.10 -10.90 11.53
N LEU A 70 -3.53 -9.88 10.88
CA LEU A 70 -3.70 -9.66 9.44
C LEU A 70 -3.04 -10.75 8.58
N LEU A 71 -1.88 -11.26 8.98
CA LEU A 71 -1.24 -12.41 8.32
C LEU A 71 -2.11 -13.67 8.40
N GLU A 72 -2.68 -13.94 9.57
CA GLU A 72 -3.58 -15.08 9.76
C GLU A 72 -4.87 -14.92 8.95
N ASP A 73 -5.46 -13.73 8.92
CA ASP A 73 -6.62 -13.44 8.08
C ASP A 73 -6.33 -13.63 6.59
N MET A 74 -5.14 -13.23 6.14
CA MET A 74 -4.69 -13.44 4.77
C MET A 74 -4.55 -14.93 4.44
N ARG A 75 -3.95 -15.72 5.34
CA ARG A 75 -3.83 -17.18 5.24
C ARG A 75 -5.20 -17.87 5.28
N ALA A 76 -6.11 -17.43 6.15
CA ALA A 76 -7.46 -17.97 6.28
C ALA A 76 -8.30 -17.75 5.01
N ARG A 77 -8.03 -16.69 4.25
CA ARG A 77 -8.61 -16.45 2.92
C ARG A 77 -7.94 -17.25 1.80
N GLY A 78 -6.92 -18.05 2.10
CA GLY A 78 -6.17 -18.84 1.13
C GLY A 78 -5.23 -18.02 0.25
N LEU A 79 -4.86 -16.80 0.67
CA LEU A 79 -3.94 -15.95 -0.07
C LEU A 79 -2.48 -16.28 0.32
N PRO A 80 -1.58 -16.50 -0.65
CA PRO A 80 -0.16 -16.72 -0.35
C PRO A 80 0.46 -15.42 0.17
N VAL A 81 1.25 -15.49 1.23
CA VAL A 81 1.86 -14.31 1.89
C VAL A 81 3.15 -13.88 1.17
N GLU A 82 3.95 -14.84 0.71
CA GLU A 82 5.29 -14.61 0.13
C GLU A 82 5.34 -13.61 -1.04
N PRO A 83 4.36 -13.52 -1.96
CA PRO A 83 4.44 -12.57 -3.06
C PRO A 83 4.10 -11.12 -2.68
N TYR A 84 3.58 -10.88 -1.47
CA TYR A 84 3.12 -9.55 -1.05
C TYR A 84 3.89 -8.99 0.14
N VAL A 85 4.30 -9.85 1.07
CA VAL A 85 4.99 -9.45 2.30
C VAL A 85 6.41 -9.98 2.28
N ARG A 86 7.39 -9.10 2.52
CA ARG A 86 8.80 -9.49 2.60
C ARG A 86 9.00 -10.49 3.74
N ARG A 87 9.81 -11.52 3.51
CA ARG A 87 10.10 -12.56 4.52
C ARG A 87 10.60 -11.99 5.85
N ALA A 88 11.48 -10.98 5.81
CA ALA A 88 12.00 -10.33 7.02
C ALA A 88 10.89 -9.73 7.91
N VAL A 89 9.83 -9.20 7.29
CA VAL A 89 8.67 -8.65 8.02
C VAL A 89 7.90 -9.78 8.71
N VAL A 90 7.65 -10.90 8.01
CA VAL A 90 6.98 -12.08 8.56
C VAL A 90 7.78 -12.66 9.73
N GLU A 91 9.10 -12.82 9.57
CA GLU A 91 10.01 -13.30 10.62
C GLU A 91 9.99 -12.38 11.84
N THR A 92 10.03 -11.06 11.63
CA THR A 92 9.96 -10.07 12.70
C THR A 92 8.65 -10.17 13.46
N ILE A 93 7.52 -10.24 12.76
CA ILE A 93 6.20 -10.38 13.40
C ILE A 93 6.15 -11.66 14.25
N HIS A 94 6.60 -12.80 13.73
CA HIS A 94 6.64 -14.06 14.46
C HIS A 94 7.59 -14.01 15.67
N LYS A 95 8.77 -13.40 15.53
CA LYS A 95 9.74 -13.18 16.62
C LYS A 95 9.15 -12.32 17.74
N MET A 96 8.49 -11.22 17.39
CA MET A 96 7.94 -10.26 18.35
C MET A 96 6.67 -10.78 19.04
N THR A 97 5.83 -11.54 18.33
CA THR A 97 4.63 -12.18 18.92
C THR A 97 4.94 -13.47 19.68
N GLY A 98 6.15 -14.03 19.52
CA GLY A 98 6.55 -15.29 20.13
C GLY A 98 5.86 -16.52 19.54
N VAL A 99 5.23 -16.39 18.37
CA VAL A 99 4.55 -17.48 17.66
C VAL A 99 5.52 -18.14 16.68
N PRO A 100 5.69 -19.47 16.69
CA PRO A 100 6.57 -20.14 15.74
C PRO A 100 6.09 -19.97 14.29
N LEU A 101 7.03 -19.86 13.35
CA LEU A 101 6.73 -19.84 11.92
C LEU A 101 6.05 -21.17 11.50
N PRO A 102 5.05 -21.13 10.60
CA PRO A 102 4.39 -22.33 10.13
C PRO A 102 5.34 -23.15 9.24
N ALA A 103 5.41 -24.45 9.54
CA ALA A 103 6.28 -25.40 8.84
C ALA A 103 6.10 -25.34 7.32
N GLY A 104 7.14 -24.88 6.61
CA GLY A 104 7.12 -24.67 5.16
C GLY A 104 7.68 -23.31 4.71
N GLU A 105 7.52 -22.25 5.52
CA GLU A 105 8.16 -20.94 5.27
C GLU A 105 9.63 -20.93 5.74
N ASP A 106 9.98 -21.87 6.62
CA ASP A 106 11.29 -22.10 7.25
C ASP A 106 12.36 -22.74 6.33
N THR A 107 12.02 -23.11 5.08
CA THR A 107 12.92 -23.94 4.24
C THR A 107 14.18 -23.21 3.72
N LYS A 108 14.43 -21.97 4.14
CA LYS A 108 15.66 -21.22 3.88
C LYS A 108 16.15 -20.43 5.11
N LEU A 109 16.07 -21.05 6.29
CA LEU A 109 16.69 -20.51 7.51
C LEU A 109 18.18 -20.89 7.53
N GLY A 110 18.98 -20.07 6.85
CA GLY A 110 20.38 -19.90 7.19
C GLY A 110 20.46 -18.85 8.29
N ASP A 111 21.01 -19.26 9.42
CA ASP A 111 21.38 -18.47 10.60
C ASP A 111 22.31 -17.33 10.19
N GLU A 112 21.76 -16.13 9.95
CA GLU A 112 22.53 -14.89 9.87
C GLU A 112 21.73 -13.81 10.63
N GLU A 113 22.16 -13.57 11.87
CA GLU A 113 21.82 -12.38 12.63
C GLU A 113 22.33 -11.16 11.87
N GLU A 114 21.48 -10.48 11.11
CA GLU A 114 21.75 -9.13 10.61
C GLU A 114 20.71 -8.16 11.16
N ASP A 115 21.23 -7.34 12.06
CA ASP A 115 20.68 -6.14 12.66
C ASP A 115 20.49 -5.08 11.58
N ASP A 116 19.35 -5.09 10.88
CA ASP A 116 18.96 -4.01 9.98
C ASP A 116 18.04 -3.04 10.72
N GLU A 117 18.67 -2.02 11.30
CA GLU A 117 18.04 -0.76 11.69
C GLU A 117 17.36 -0.14 10.45
N LEU A 118 16.06 -0.40 10.28
CA LEU A 118 15.22 0.27 9.29
C LEU A 118 14.89 1.69 9.75
N ASP A 119 15.85 2.60 9.58
CA ASP A 119 15.64 4.04 9.60
C ASP A 119 15.53 4.54 8.15
N GLU A 120 14.33 4.40 7.57
CA GLU A 120 13.99 5.11 6.33
C GLU A 120 13.51 6.52 6.72
N GLU A 121 14.45 7.44 6.98
CA GLU A 121 14.18 8.89 6.94
C GLU A 121 13.76 9.23 5.50
N ILE A 122 12.45 9.36 5.28
CA ILE A 122 11.87 9.92 4.08
C ILE A 122 11.95 11.45 4.24
N ASP A 123 12.96 12.06 3.64
CA ASP A 123 12.99 13.52 3.39
C ASP A 123 11.85 13.86 2.42
N GLU A 124 10.74 14.37 2.97
CA GLU A 124 9.67 15.02 2.21
C GLU A 124 10.06 16.47 1.88
N ASP A 125 10.95 16.66 0.91
CA ASP A 125 11.04 17.94 0.18
C ASP A 125 10.07 17.89 -1.02
N VAL A 126 8.78 18.07 -0.72
CA VAL A 126 7.78 18.43 -1.74
C VAL A 126 7.82 19.95 -1.89
N GLU A 127 8.61 20.44 -2.84
CA GLU A 127 8.43 21.82 -3.30
C GLU A 127 7.06 21.91 -4.01
N GLU A 128 6.11 22.56 -3.35
CA GLU A 128 4.89 23.12 -3.95
C GLU A 128 5.33 24.18 -4.98
N ASP A 129 5.50 23.77 -6.23
CA ASP A 129 5.59 24.72 -7.35
C ASP A 129 4.16 25.07 -7.76
N ASP A 130 3.62 26.08 -7.07
CA ASP A 130 2.42 26.82 -7.45
C ASP A 130 2.62 27.39 -8.85
N ALA A 131 2.21 26.61 -9.87
CA ALA A 131 2.02 27.13 -11.21
C ALA A 131 0.81 28.08 -11.17
N ASP A 132 1.07 29.35 -10.87
CA ASP A 132 0.22 30.49 -11.21
C ASP A 132 -0.04 30.48 -12.72
N VAL A 133 -1.07 29.76 -13.14
CA VAL A 133 -1.64 29.87 -14.50
C VAL A 133 -2.43 31.18 -14.52
N ASP A 134 -1.74 32.26 -14.92
CA ASP A 134 -2.37 33.54 -15.28
C ASP A 134 -3.32 33.31 -16.48
N PRO A 135 -4.64 33.53 -16.35
CA PRO A 135 -5.59 33.26 -17.43
C PRO A 135 -5.67 34.33 -18.53
N GLU A 136 -4.87 35.40 -18.49
CA GLU A 136 -5.07 36.57 -19.36
C GLU A 136 -3.94 36.80 -20.37
N GLU A 137 -3.75 35.90 -21.36
CA GLU A 137 -3.22 36.33 -22.66
C GLU A 137 -3.51 35.31 -23.79
N TYR A 138 -4.73 35.35 -24.33
CA TYR A 138 -4.97 34.92 -25.70
C TYR A 138 -5.29 36.15 -26.54
N GLU A 139 -4.26 36.97 -26.83
CA GLU A 139 -4.35 37.88 -27.98
C GLU A 139 -4.17 37.05 -29.25
N GLY A 140 -5.29 36.54 -29.75
CA GLY A 140 -5.40 35.96 -31.08
C GLY A 140 -5.04 37.00 -32.13
N LYS A 141 -3.79 36.99 -32.57
CA LYS A 141 -3.36 37.71 -33.76
C LYS A 141 -3.80 36.91 -34.97
N GLY A 142 -4.94 37.30 -35.53
CA GLY A 142 -5.40 36.80 -36.82
C GLY A 142 -4.37 37.13 -37.88
N ASP A 143 -3.88 36.08 -38.53
CA ASP A 143 -3.21 36.15 -39.81
C ASP A 143 -4.22 36.66 -40.85
N ASP A 144 -4.11 37.94 -41.23
CA ASP A 144 -4.67 38.45 -42.48
C ASP A 144 -3.59 38.28 -43.56
N ASP A 145 -3.66 37.17 -44.29
CA ASP A 145 -3.10 37.02 -45.63
C ASP A 145 -4.16 36.33 -46.53
N ASP A 146 -4.20 36.75 -47.79
CA ASP A 146 -5.03 36.32 -48.94
C ASP A 146 -6.42 37.00 -49.17
N GLU A 147 -6.42 38.09 -49.95
CA GLU A 147 -6.92 38.11 -51.37
C GLU A 147 -6.53 39.40 -52.13
#